data_AF-A0A6A6KR11-F1
#
_entry.id   AF-A0A6A6KR11-F1
#
_cell.length_a   1.000
_cell.length_b   1.000
_cell.length_c   1.000
_cell.angle_alpha   90.00
_cell.angle_beta   90.00
_cell.angle_gamma   90.00
#
_symmetry.space_group_name_H-M   'P 1'
#
loop_
_entity.id
_entity.type
_entity.pdbx_description
1 polymer ?
#
loop_
_entity_poly.entity_id
_entity_poly.type
_entity_poly.pdbx_seq_one_letter_code
_entity_poly.pdbx_strand_id
1 'polypeptide(L)'
;MRVKIALGEKGVTFESREEDLFGGKSELLLKSNPIYQKVPVFLHNGKPLCESSVIVSYIDETWASPALLPPCTYGRAQARFLADYIDQKLFDAVRNVAMSKGEATEAAKKELIEILKVVDGSLGDKDFFGGRLLDLLTL
;
A
#
# COMPACT_ATOMS: atom_id res chain seq x y z
N MET A 1 1.47 -5.15 3.24
CA MET A 1 0.32 -5.54 4.08
C MET A 1 -1.02 -5.30 3.40
N ARG A 2 -1.24 -4.10 2.86
CA ARG A 2 -2.39 -3.67 2.02
C ARG A 2 -3.19 -4.77 1.29
N VAL A 3 -2.53 -5.57 0.46
CA VAL A 3 -3.19 -6.65 -0.33
C VAL A 3 -3.80 -7.74 0.56
N LYS A 4 -3.06 -8.24 1.56
CA LYS A 4 -3.55 -9.28 2.48
C LYS A 4 -4.77 -8.79 3.26
N ILE A 5 -4.71 -7.53 3.69
CA ILE A 5 -5.80 -6.87 4.39
C ILE A 5 -7.02 -6.74 3.49
N ALA A 6 -6.86 -6.22 2.27
CA ALA A 6 -7.95 -6.09 1.31
C ALA A 6 -8.64 -7.43 1.03
N LEU A 7 -7.87 -8.50 0.83
CA LEU A 7 -8.41 -9.86 0.68
C LEU A 7 -9.17 -10.33 1.94
N GLY A 8 -8.62 -10.06 3.12
CA GLY A 8 -9.26 -10.36 4.40
C GLY A 8 -10.60 -9.65 4.59
N GLU A 9 -10.66 -8.34 4.30
CA GLU A 9 -11.90 -7.55 4.33
C GLU A 9 -12.95 -8.09 3.36
N LYS A 10 -12.53 -8.58 2.19
CA LYS A 10 -13.42 -9.23 1.21
C LYS A 10 -13.80 -10.67 1.59
N GLY A 11 -13.23 -11.23 2.65
CA GLY A 11 -13.40 -12.64 3.02
C GLY A 11 -12.86 -13.62 1.99
N VAL A 12 -11.90 -13.19 1.15
CA VAL A 12 -11.31 -14.02 0.10
C VAL A 12 -10.23 -14.91 0.71
N THR A 13 -10.36 -16.22 0.55
CA THR A 13 -9.30 -17.16 0.93
C THR A 13 -8.14 -17.03 -0.06
N PHE A 14 -6.91 -16.94 0.46
CA PHE A 14 -5.71 -16.83 -0.36
C PHE A 14 -4.55 -17.63 0.26
N GLU A 15 -3.63 -18.06 -0.60
CA GLU A 15 -2.35 -18.61 -0.17
C GLU A 15 -1.32 -17.47 -0.08
N SER A 16 -0.66 -17.32 1.07
CA SER A 16 0.46 -16.40 1.23
C SER A 16 1.77 -17.12 1.00
N ARG A 17 2.56 -16.66 0.03
CA ARG A 17 3.95 -17.10 -0.16
C ARG A 17 4.89 -15.97 0.21
N GLU A 18 5.83 -16.25 1.10
CA GLU A 18 6.88 -15.31 1.46
C GLU A 18 7.99 -15.34 0.42
N GLU A 19 8.61 -14.19 0.20
CA GLU A 19 9.65 -14.01 -0.79
C GLU A 19 10.94 -13.57 -0.09
N ASP A 20 12.05 -14.21 -0.43
CA ASP A 20 13.36 -13.74 0.00
C ASP A 20 13.81 -12.56 -0.87
N LEU A 21 13.81 -11.36 -0.27
CA LEU A 21 14.22 -10.14 -0.94
C LEU A 21 15.73 -9.86 -0.83
N PHE A 22 16.47 -10.64 -0.02
CA PHE A 22 17.87 -10.39 0.32
C PHE A 22 18.83 -11.51 -0.15
N GLY A 23 18.36 -12.75 -0.23
CA GLY A 23 19.14 -13.92 -0.64
C GLY A 23 18.84 -14.46 -2.04
N GLY A 24 17.85 -13.90 -2.74
CA GLY A 24 17.58 -14.20 -4.15
C GLY A 24 16.08 -14.28 -4.45
N LYS A 25 15.62 -13.42 -5.38
CA LYS A 25 14.23 -13.42 -5.82
C LYS A 25 13.91 -14.71 -6.58
N SER A 26 12.75 -15.30 -6.30
CA SER A 26 12.25 -16.50 -6.96
C SER A 26 11.99 -16.26 -8.45
N GLU A 27 12.09 -17.32 -9.25
CA GLU A 27 11.68 -17.26 -10.66
C GLU A 27 10.21 -16.85 -10.81
N LEU A 28 9.35 -17.24 -9.86
CA LEU A 28 7.94 -16.89 -9.89
C LEU A 28 7.77 -15.38 -9.81
N LEU A 29 8.46 -14.71 -8.88
CA LEU A 29 8.43 -13.25 -8.77
C LEU A 29 8.98 -12.59 -10.04
N LEU A 30 10.15 -13.05 -10.52
CA LEU A 30 10.79 -12.45 -11.70
C LEU A 30 9.93 -12.59 -12.96
N LYS A 31 9.24 -13.72 -13.13
CA LYS A 31 8.28 -13.94 -14.24
C LYS A 31 6.99 -13.14 -14.07
N SER A 32 6.52 -12.98 -12.84
CA SER A 32 5.23 -12.33 -12.56
C SER A 32 5.31 -10.81 -12.53
N ASN A 33 6.44 -10.24 -12.11
CA ASN A 33 6.73 -8.80 -12.11
C ASN A 33 8.08 -8.53 -12.80
N PRO A 34 8.19 -8.71 -14.12
CA PRO A 34 9.47 -8.57 -14.81
C PRO A 34 10.00 -7.12 -14.81
N ILE A 35 9.11 -6.13 -14.66
CA ILE A 35 9.44 -4.70 -14.71
C ILE A 35 10.14 -4.26 -13.42
N TYR A 36 9.47 -4.40 -12.28
CA TYR A 36 10.01 -3.91 -11.00
C TYR A 36 10.64 -5.01 -10.17
N GLN A 37 10.24 -6.27 -10.39
CA GLN A 37 10.71 -7.42 -9.62
C GLN A 37 10.49 -7.22 -8.11
N LYS A 38 9.37 -6.59 -7.75
CA LYS A 38 9.01 -6.24 -6.37
C LYS A 38 7.74 -6.95 -5.94
N VAL A 39 7.65 -7.19 -4.64
CA VAL A 39 6.41 -7.59 -3.95
C VAL A 39 5.63 -6.34 -3.51
N PRO A 40 4.30 -6.44 -3.33
CA PRO A 40 3.47 -7.62 -3.55
C PRO A 40 3.18 -7.91 -5.03
N VAL A 41 3.02 -9.20 -5.34
CA VAL A 41 2.38 -9.67 -6.57
C VAL A 41 1.15 -10.48 -6.15
N PHE A 42 0.01 -10.20 -6.77
CA PHE A 42 -1.21 -10.97 -6.58
C PHE A 42 -1.50 -11.81 -7.83
N LEU A 43 -1.59 -13.13 -7.66
CA LEU A 43 -1.90 -14.07 -8.73
C LEU A 43 -3.38 -14.47 -8.63
N HIS A 44 -4.23 -13.87 -9.46
CA HIS A 44 -5.63 -14.29 -9.56
C HIS A 44 -5.80 -15.21 -10.77
N ASN A 45 -6.10 -16.49 -10.52
CA ASN A 45 -6.21 -17.52 -11.57
C ASN A 45 -4.96 -17.59 -12.46
N GLY A 46 -3.78 -17.52 -11.82
CA GLY A 46 -2.48 -17.55 -12.50
C GLY A 46 -2.09 -16.26 -13.23
N LYS A 47 -2.93 -15.22 -13.22
CA LYS A 47 -2.63 -13.93 -13.85
C LYS A 47 -2.02 -12.96 -12.83
N PRO A 48 -0.81 -12.44 -13.06
CA PRO A 48 -0.14 -11.55 -12.11
C PRO A 48 -0.68 -10.12 -12.17
N LEU A 49 -0.83 -9.52 -10.98
CA LEU A 49 -1.09 -8.11 -10.76
C LEU A 49 -0.01 -7.57 -9.81
N CYS A 50 0.55 -6.42 -10.14
CA CYS A 50 1.63 -5.76 -9.40
C CYS A 50 1.18 -4.42 -8.85
N GLU A 51 1.97 -3.82 -7.97
CA GLU A 51 1.70 -2.56 -7.26
C GLU A 51 0.51 -2.65 -6.29
N SER A 52 0.76 -2.39 -5.00
CA SER A 52 -0.26 -2.64 -3.98
C SER A 52 -1.54 -1.84 -4.17
N SER A 53 -1.45 -0.56 -4.58
CA SER A 53 -2.62 0.30 -4.81
C SER A 53 -3.46 -0.15 -6.00
N VAL A 54 -2.81 -0.66 -7.05
CA VAL A 54 -3.46 -1.23 -8.25
C VAL A 54 -4.14 -2.55 -7.90
N ILE A 55 -3.43 -3.48 -7.25
CA ILE A 55 -3.97 -4.78 -6.81
C ILE A 55 -5.21 -4.57 -5.94
N VAL A 56 -5.14 -3.62 -5.02
CA VAL A 56 -6.23 -3.34 -4.09
C VAL A 56 -7.45 -2.73 -4.79
N SER A 57 -7.26 -1.83 -5.75
CA SER A 57 -8.36 -1.32 -6.59
C SER A 57 -9.02 -2.47 -7.37
N TYR A 58 -8.20 -3.37 -7.92
CA TYR A 58 -8.70 -4.58 -8.58
C TYR A 58 -9.50 -5.49 -7.64
N ILE A 59 -9.04 -5.70 -6.42
CA ILE A 59 -9.78 -6.46 -5.39
C ILE A 59 -11.13 -5.79 -5.09
N ASP A 60 -11.14 -4.46 -4.95
CA ASP A 60 -12.38 -3.73 -4.65
C ASP A 60 -13.43 -3.86 -5.78
N GLU A 61 -12.97 -3.79 -7.03
CA GLU A 61 -13.80 -3.93 -8.22
C GLU A 61 -14.24 -5.38 -8.48
N THR A 62 -13.42 -6.37 -8.10
CA THR A 62 -13.71 -7.80 -8.32
C THR A 62 -14.70 -8.35 -7.29
N TRP A 63 -14.57 -7.95 -6.02
CA TRP A 63 -15.45 -8.40 -4.93
C TRP A 63 -16.25 -7.22 -4.38
N ALA A 64 -17.47 -6.99 -4.86
CA ALA A 64 -18.20 -5.73 -4.64
C ALA A 64 -18.51 -5.36 -3.18
N SER A 65 -18.50 -6.31 -2.24
CA SER A 65 -18.83 -6.08 -0.84
C SER A 65 -17.85 -6.76 0.12
N PRO A 66 -17.44 -6.10 1.21
CA PRO A 66 -17.68 -4.69 1.52
C PRO A 66 -16.89 -3.74 0.62
N ALA A 67 -17.43 -2.57 0.28
CA ALA A 67 -16.67 -1.54 -0.44
C ALA A 67 -15.43 -1.10 0.36
N LEU A 68 -14.27 -1.08 -0.31
CA LEU A 68 -12.99 -0.64 0.24
C LEU A 68 -12.71 0.84 -0.07
N LEU A 69 -13.12 1.29 -1.25
CA LEU A 69 -13.00 2.68 -1.69
C LEU A 69 -14.33 3.44 -1.59
N PRO A 70 -14.30 4.78 -1.53
CA PRO A 70 -15.51 5.59 -1.58
C PRO A 70 -16.38 5.28 -2.82
N PRO A 71 -17.72 5.33 -2.72
CA PRO A 71 -18.59 5.01 -3.85
C PRO A 71 -18.59 6.09 -4.93
N CYS A 72 -18.38 7.37 -4.58
CA CYS A 72 -18.38 8.47 -5.55
C CYS A 72 -17.02 8.61 -6.25
N THR A 73 -17.04 9.02 -7.52
CA THR A 73 -15.83 9.17 -8.35
C THR A 73 -14.81 10.13 -7.76
N TYR A 74 -15.29 11.25 -7.21
CA TYR A 74 -14.44 12.23 -6.55
C TYR A 74 -13.74 11.65 -5.31
N GLY A 75 -14.47 10.92 -4.46
CA GLY A 75 -13.88 10.25 -3.29
C GLY A 75 -12.83 9.23 -3.69
N ARG A 76 -13.07 8.43 -4.74
CA ARG A 76 -12.05 7.49 -5.26
C ARG A 76 -10.80 8.21 -5.77
N ALA A 77 -10.96 9.35 -6.43
CA ALA A 77 -9.83 10.14 -6.90
C ALA A 77 -9.00 10.67 -5.72
N GLN A 78 -9.66 11.19 -4.67
CA GLN A 78 -8.98 11.63 -3.44
C GLN A 78 -8.25 10.48 -2.74
N ALA A 79 -8.90 9.32 -2.63
CA ALA A 79 -8.30 8.12 -2.08
C ALA A 79 -7.04 7.68 -2.83
N ARG A 80 -7.10 7.65 -4.17
CA ARG A 80 -5.97 7.28 -5.03
C ARG A 80 -4.82 8.29 -4.90
N PHE A 81 -5.13 9.58 -4.86
CA PHE A 81 -4.13 10.62 -4.64
C PHE A 81 -3.41 10.46 -3.31
N LEU A 82 -4.15 10.22 -2.23
CA LEU A 82 -3.54 10.01 -0.91
C LEU A 82 -2.67 8.73 -0.88
N ALA A 83 -3.15 7.64 -1.49
CA ALA A 83 -2.37 6.41 -1.60
C ALA A 83 -1.06 6.62 -2.37
N ASP A 84 -1.09 7.37 -3.47
CA ASP A 84 0.10 7.74 -4.25
C ASP A 84 1.06 8.62 -3.45
N TYR A 85 0.55 9.62 -2.73
CA TYR A 85 1.37 10.45 -1.84
C TYR A 85 2.07 9.61 -0.76
N ILE A 86 1.35 8.69 -0.13
CA ILE A 86 1.92 7.77 0.88
C ILE A 86 3.00 6.89 0.24
N ASP A 87 2.75 6.32 -0.94
CA ASP A 87 3.70 5.46 -1.64
C ASP A 87 4.99 6.19 -2.02
N GLN A 88 4.88 7.45 -2.43
CA GLN A 88 6.05 8.25 -2.82
C GLN A 88 6.80 8.90 -1.66
N LYS A 89 6.11 9.24 -0.56
CA LYS A 89 6.71 10.05 0.52
C LYS A 89 6.96 9.25 1.78
N LEU A 90 5.96 8.51 2.27
CA LEU A 90 6.05 7.85 3.56
C LEU A 90 7.05 6.69 3.52
N PHE A 91 7.04 5.89 2.46
CA PHE A 91 7.93 4.74 2.35
C PHE A 91 9.42 5.16 2.34
N ASP A 92 9.75 6.17 1.55
CA ASP A 92 11.11 6.70 1.46
C ASP A 92 11.54 7.36 2.78
N ALA A 93 10.66 8.12 3.43
CA ALA A 93 10.96 8.74 4.72
C ALA A 93 11.22 7.70 5.82
N VAL A 94 10.39 6.66 5.93
CA VAL A 94 10.59 5.56 6.89
C VAL A 94 11.92 4.83 6.61
N ARG A 95 12.21 4.53 5.33
CA ARG A 95 13.48 3.91 4.94
C ARG A 95 14.68 4.79 5.30
N ASN A 96 14.60 6.09 5.05
CA ASN A 96 15.68 7.04 5.35
C ASN A 96 15.95 7.11 6.85
N VAL A 97 14.91 7.12 7.69
CA VAL A 97 15.06 7.03 9.15
C VAL A 97 15.77 5.74 9.54
N ALA A 98 15.37 4.59 8.98
CA ALA A 98 15.95 3.30 9.32
C ALA A 98 17.43 3.13 8.88
N MET A 99 17.82 3.77 7.78
CA MET A 99 19.15 3.63 7.16
C MET A 99 20.15 4.71 7.59
N SER A 100 19.68 5.83 8.12
CA SER A 100 20.51 6.98 8.52
C SER A 100 21.21 6.76 9.87
N LYS A 101 22.24 7.56 10.16
CA LYS A 101 22.94 7.58 11.45
C LYS A 101 23.25 9.02 11.85
N GLY A 102 23.31 9.27 13.16
CA GLY A 102 23.71 10.57 13.71
C GLY A 102 22.75 11.70 13.33
N GLU A 103 23.27 12.87 13.00
CA GLU A 103 22.47 14.07 12.67
C GLU A 103 21.52 13.85 11.47
N ALA A 104 21.90 12.99 10.52
CA ALA A 104 21.05 12.65 9.38
C ALA A 104 19.76 11.93 9.82
N THR A 105 19.79 11.19 10.93
CA THR A 105 18.59 10.53 11.48
C THR A 105 17.61 11.54 12.05
N GLU A 106 18.10 12.58 12.72
CA GLU A 106 17.22 13.62 13.27
C GLU A 106 16.57 14.46 12.16
N ALA A 107 17.28 14.73 11.06
CA ALA A 107 16.70 15.34 9.88
C ALA A 107 15.62 14.44 9.22
N ALA A 108 15.92 13.15 9.02
CA ALA A 108 14.97 12.20 8.43
C ALA A 108 13.72 12.01 9.30
N LYS A 109 13.86 12.01 10.63
CA LYS A 109 12.71 11.97 11.56
C LYS A 109 11.82 13.19 11.43
N LYS A 110 12.41 14.39 11.30
CA LYS A 110 11.64 15.63 11.09
C LYS A 110 10.86 15.57 9.79
N GLU A 111 11.47 15.12 8.69
CA GLU A 111 10.78 14.93 7.41
C GLU A 111 9.62 13.94 7.53
N LEU A 112 9.85 12.79 8.19
CA LEU A 112 8.80 11.81 8.44
C LEU A 112 7.63 12.41 9.24
N ILE A 113 7.91 13.21 10.27
CA ILE A 113 6.88 13.88 11.07
C ILE A 113 6.05 14.84 10.20
N GLU A 114 6.67 15.62 9.32
CA GLU A 114 5.93 16.53 8.44
C GLU A 114 5.04 15.77 7.44
N ILE A 115 5.52 14.64 6.90
CA ILE A 115 4.69 13.77 6.05
C ILE A 115 3.51 13.21 6.84
N LEU A 116 3.73 12.75 8.06
CA LEU A 116 2.67 12.24 8.93
C LEU A 116 1.63 13.31 9.26
N LYS A 117 2.03 14.57 9.46
CA LYS A 117 1.10 15.69 9.65
C LYS A 117 0.23 15.95 8.42
N VAL A 118 0.77 15.80 7.21
CA VAL A 118 -0.03 15.94 5.98
C VAL A 118 -1.06 14.81 5.88
N VAL A 119 -0.65 13.58 6.17
CA VAL A 119 -1.56 12.43 6.19
C VAL A 119 -2.65 12.64 7.24
N ASP A 120 -2.29 12.99 8.48
CA ASP A 120 -3.22 13.28 9.58
C ASP A 120 -4.17 14.44 9.24
N GLY A 121 -3.65 15.55 8.70
CA GLY A 121 -4.48 16.68 8.27
C GLY A 121 -5.45 16.33 7.13
N SER A 122 -5.13 15.34 6.29
CA SER A 122 -6.03 14.86 5.24
C SER A 122 -7.17 13.98 5.78
N LEU A 123 -7.05 13.48 7.02
CA LEU A 123 -8.09 12.74 7.73
C LEU A 123 -9.19 13.69 8.23
N GLY A 124 -8.78 14.86 8.74
CA GLY A 124 -9.68 15.82 9.38
C GLY A 124 -10.36 15.23 10.61
N ASP A 125 -11.63 15.55 10.84
CA ASP A 125 -12.42 15.02 11.97
C ASP A 125 -13.02 13.62 11.72
N LYS A 126 -12.57 12.92 10.68
CA LYS A 126 -13.10 11.60 10.35
C LYS A 126 -12.35 10.54 11.15
N ASP A 127 -13.08 9.54 11.63
CA ASP A 127 -12.45 8.35 12.20
C ASP A 127 -11.61 7.58 11.16
N PHE A 128 -11.93 7.78 9.87
CA PHE A 128 -11.43 7.00 8.75
C PHE A 128 -11.37 7.82 7.43
N PHE A 129 -10.38 7.55 6.58
CA PHE A 129 -10.16 8.14 5.25
C PHE A 129 -11.19 7.63 4.21
N GLY A 130 -12.49 7.86 4.43
CA GLY A 130 -13.53 7.68 3.40
C GLY A 130 -13.72 6.25 2.85
N GLY A 131 -12.99 5.25 3.33
CA GLY A 131 -13.10 3.84 2.96
C GLY A 131 -12.10 3.00 3.76
N ARG A 132 -12.57 1.86 4.29
CA ARG A 132 -11.85 0.97 5.24
C ARG A 132 -10.39 0.68 4.88
N LEU A 133 -10.10 0.63 3.60
CA LEU A 133 -8.79 0.30 3.10
C LEU A 133 -7.78 1.44 3.25
N LEU A 134 -8.17 2.71 3.09
CA LEU A 134 -7.25 3.84 3.30
C LEU A 134 -6.75 3.89 4.75
N ASP A 135 -7.61 3.51 5.68
CA ASP A 135 -7.29 3.37 7.10
C ASP A 135 -6.22 2.29 7.35
N LEU A 136 -6.19 1.31 6.46
CA LEU A 136 -5.24 0.20 6.47
C LEU A 136 -3.99 0.48 5.61
N LEU A 137 -3.97 1.59 4.85
CA LEU A 137 -2.77 2.11 4.19
C LEU A 137 -1.92 2.98 5.14
N THR A 138 -2.51 3.43 6.25
CA THR A 138 -1.87 4.27 7.29
C THR A 138 -1.35 3.51 8.51
N LEU A 139 -1.54 2.18 8.56
CA LEU A 139 -0.94 1.27 9.56
C LEU A 139 0.33 0.59 9.03
#